data_AF-A0A929ZTM5-F1
#
_entry.id   AF-A0A929ZTM5-F1
#
_cell.length_a   1.000
_cell.length_b   1.000
_cell.length_c   1.000
_cell.angle_alpha   90.00
_cell.angle_beta   90.00
_cell.angle_gamma   90.00
#
_symmetry.space_group_name_H-M   'P 1'
#
loop_
_entity.id
_entity.type
_entity.pdbx_description
1 polymer ?
#
loop_
_entity_poly.entity_id
_entity_poly.type
_entity_poly.pdbx_seq_one_letter_code
_entity_poly.pdbx_strand_id
1 'polypeptide(L)'
;LTSYIQNSKLQVLGENISGNLLEALVGAVYLDANYEMCQSVVERWLLNPSEITRIENKIVSYKSLLLEWGQKKKVKIQYETAEELLPNKSICFRCWVLLNEEKIGCASESSKKKAEEKAAKRAFYALNKRENILEK
;
A
#
# COMPACT_ATOMS: atom_id res chain seq x y z
N LEU A 1 -24.41 11.39 -25.67
CA LEU A 1 -23.11 11.01 -25.06
C LEU A 1 -23.02 11.50 -23.62
N THR A 2 -23.13 12.81 -23.39
CA THR A 2 -23.16 13.41 -22.04
C THR A 2 -24.28 12.86 -21.14
N SER A 3 -25.44 12.56 -21.72
CA SER A 3 -26.60 11.98 -21.02
C SER A 3 -26.48 10.49 -20.67
N TYR A 4 -25.58 9.74 -21.34
CA TYR A 4 -25.36 8.31 -21.05
C TYR A 4 -24.36 8.12 -19.90
N ILE A 5 -23.48 9.10 -19.68
CA ILE A 5 -22.53 9.14 -18.55
C ILE A 5 -23.26 9.50 -17.24
N GLN A 6 -24.40 10.19 -17.30
CA GLN A 6 -25.16 10.60 -16.10
C GLN A 6 -26.00 9.48 -15.46
N ASN A 7 -26.17 8.33 -16.11
CA ASN A 7 -27.13 7.31 -15.68
C ASN A 7 -26.51 5.97 -15.24
N SER A 8 -25.19 5.89 -15.11
CA SER A 8 -24.59 4.90 -14.22
C SER A 8 -24.61 5.50 -12.82
N LYS A 9 -25.26 4.82 -11.89
CA LYS A 9 -25.03 5.01 -10.45
C LYS A 9 -23.54 5.28 -10.28
N LEU A 10 -23.17 6.47 -9.79
CA LEU A 10 -21.82 6.78 -9.33
C LEU A 10 -21.46 5.73 -8.29
N GLN A 11 -20.96 4.58 -8.76
CA GLN A 11 -20.15 3.70 -7.97
C GLN A 11 -19.07 4.63 -7.43
N VAL A 12 -19.04 4.78 -6.12
CA VAL A 12 -18.01 5.54 -5.42
C VAL A 12 -16.67 5.15 -6.06
N LEU A 13 -16.14 6.05 -6.88
CA LEU A 13 -14.87 5.82 -7.56
C LEU A 13 -13.86 5.59 -6.44
N GLY A 14 -13.25 4.40 -6.42
CA GLY A 14 -12.42 3.99 -5.30
C GLY A 14 -11.29 5.00 -5.03
N GLU A 15 -10.78 5.05 -3.80
CA GLU A 15 -9.71 5.96 -3.36
C GLU A 15 -8.47 5.97 -4.29
N ASN A 16 -8.30 4.93 -5.14
CA ASN A 16 -7.17 4.76 -6.06
C ASN A 16 -7.49 5.03 -7.55
N ILE A 17 -8.65 5.60 -7.89
CA ILE A 17 -9.08 5.74 -9.29
C ILE A 17 -8.07 6.47 -10.18
N SER A 18 -7.48 7.55 -9.68
CA SER A 18 -6.52 8.35 -10.45
C SER A 18 -5.23 7.58 -10.74
N GLY A 19 -4.76 6.77 -9.77
CA GLY A 19 -3.61 5.90 -9.94
C GLY A 19 -3.89 4.80 -10.98
N ASN A 20 -5.04 4.14 -10.87
CA ASN A 20 -5.45 3.11 -11.83
C ASN A 20 -5.61 3.68 -13.25
N LEU A 21 -6.12 4.91 -13.38
CA LEU A 21 -6.27 5.56 -14.67
C LEU A 21 -4.91 5.90 -15.29
N LEU A 22 -3.96 6.38 -14.48
CA LEU A 22 -2.59 6.63 -14.94
C LEU A 22 -1.91 5.32 -15.39
N GLU A 23 -2.00 4.25 -14.61
CA GLU A 23 -1.45 2.94 -14.98
C GLU A 23 -2.07 2.41 -16.29
N ALA A 24 -3.38 2.55 -16.44
CA ALA A 24 -4.07 2.16 -17.66
C ALA A 24 -3.63 2.99 -18.88
N LEU A 25 -3.43 4.31 -18.71
CA LEU A 25 -2.91 5.18 -19.76
C LEU A 25 -1.49 4.80 -20.16
N VAL A 26 -0.60 4.56 -19.19
CA VAL A 26 0.77 4.11 -19.44
C VAL A 26 0.76 2.75 -20.15
N GLY A 27 -0.13 1.84 -19.74
CA GLY A 27 -0.32 0.56 -20.41
C GLY A 27 -0.76 0.70 -21.86
N ALA A 28 -1.70 1.61 -22.16
CA ALA A 28 -2.13 1.88 -23.52
C ALA A 28 -0.99 2.48 -24.38
N VAL A 29 -0.26 3.46 -23.85
CA VAL A 29 0.92 4.03 -24.52
C VAL A 29 1.99 2.97 -24.76
N TYR A 30 2.21 2.05 -23.82
CA TYR A 30 3.15 0.94 -24.00
C TYR A 30 2.72 -0.05 -25.08
N LEU A 31 1.42 -0.27 -25.27
CA LEU A 31 0.91 -1.15 -26.33
C LEU A 31 0.95 -0.48 -27.71
N ASP A 32 0.67 0.82 -27.77
CA ASP A 32 0.68 1.61 -29.01
C ASP A 32 2.09 2.03 -29.44
N ALA A 33 2.99 2.20 -28.49
CA ALA A 33 4.39 2.55 -28.70
C ALA A 33 5.33 1.39 -28.36
N ASN A 34 6.65 1.62 -28.44
CA ASN A 34 7.64 0.71 -27.92
C ASN A 34 8.09 1.13 -26.50
N TYR A 35 8.85 0.26 -25.83
CA TYR A 35 9.33 0.50 -24.46
C TYR A 35 10.07 1.84 -24.31
N GLU A 36 10.99 2.15 -25.23
CA GLU A 36 11.85 3.34 -25.19
C GLU A 36 11.03 4.63 -25.25
N MET A 37 10.03 4.68 -26.14
CA MET A 37 9.14 5.84 -26.25
C MET A 37 8.27 5.98 -25.01
N CYS A 38 7.67 4.88 -24.54
CA CYS A 38 6.86 4.88 -23.32
C CYS A 38 7.66 5.36 -22.10
N GLN A 39 8.89 4.85 -21.93
CA GLN A 39 9.82 5.28 -20.90
C GLN A 39 10.03 6.80 -20.96
N SER A 40 10.42 7.35 -22.12
CA SER A 40 10.68 8.79 -22.25
C SER A 40 9.47 9.67 -21.88
N VAL A 41 8.26 9.20 -22.17
CA VAL A 41 7.00 9.89 -21.86
C VAL A 41 6.73 9.85 -20.36
N VAL A 42 6.85 8.67 -19.74
CA VAL A 42 6.67 8.47 -18.31
C VAL A 42 7.69 9.28 -17.51
N GLU A 43 8.95 9.26 -17.95
CA GLU A 43 10.03 10.06 -17.35
C GLU A 43 9.69 11.54 -17.40
N ARG A 44 9.24 12.05 -18.53
CA ARG A 44 8.83 13.45 -18.68
C ARG A 44 7.62 13.83 -17.82
N TRP A 45 6.66 12.91 -17.64
CA TRP A 45 5.42 13.19 -16.90
C TRP A 45 5.57 13.07 -15.38
N LEU A 46 6.39 12.13 -14.91
CA LEU A 46 6.47 11.77 -13.49
C LEU A 46 7.77 12.21 -12.82
N LEU A 47 8.89 12.29 -13.56
CA LEU A 47 10.20 12.54 -12.98
C LEU A 47 10.53 14.03 -12.90
N ASN A 48 9.76 14.78 -12.12
CA ASN A 48 10.27 16.05 -11.59
C ASN A 48 11.28 15.73 -10.47
N PRO A 49 12.59 16.03 -10.64
CA PRO A 49 13.64 15.61 -9.70
C PRO A 49 13.36 16.02 -8.25
N SER A 50 12.78 17.21 -8.05
CA SER A 50 12.40 17.73 -6.74
C SER A 50 11.28 16.94 -6.05
N GLU A 51 10.33 16.39 -6.81
CA GLU A 51 9.23 15.59 -6.28
C GLU A 51 9.69 14.15 -5.98
N ILE A 52 10.59 13.59 -6.79
CA ILE A 52 11.15 12.24 -6.58
C ILE A 52 11.86 12.14 -5.23
N THR A 53 12.76 13.07 -4.91
CA THR A 53 13.50 13.07 -3.64
C THR A 53 12.56 13.17 -2.43
N ARG A 54 11.39 13.81 -2.59
CA ARG A 54 10.37 13.87 -1.53
C ARG A 54 9.67 12.52 -1.34
N ILE A 55 9.45 11.77 -2.42
CA ILE A 55 8.78 10.46 -2.38
C ILE A 55 9.71 9.39 -1.80
N GLU A 56 11.00 9.41 -2.15
CA GLU A 56 12.00 8.44 -1.65
C GLU A 56 12.08 8.39 -0.12
N ASN A 57 11.90 9.53 0.54
CA ASN A 57 11.96 9.63 2.01
C ASN A 57 10.66 9.22 2.72
N LYS A 58 9.60 8.86 1.97
CA LYS A 58 8.29 8.53 2.52
C LYS A 58 8.08 7.02 2.51
N ILE A 59 7.79 6.45 3.68
CA ILE A 59 7.33 5.07 3.78
C ILE A 59 5.96 4.96 3.11
N VAL A 60 5.92 4.30 1.95
CA VAL A 60 4.69 4.09 1.15
C VAL A 60 3.83 2.97 1.73
N SER A 61 4.45 1.91 2.26
CA SER A 61 3.78 0.84 3.00
C SER A 61 4.69 0.28 4.09
N TYR A 62 4.20 0.31 5.33
CA TYR A 62 4.85 -0.31 6.48
C TYR A 62 4.80 -1.83 6.40
N LYS A 63 3.79 -2.41 5.73
CA LYS A 63 3.68 -3.86 5.53
C LYS A 63 4.82 -4.36 4.65
N SER A 64 5.00 -3.76 3.47
CA SER A 64 6.09 -4.13 2.56
C SER A 64 7.45 -3.94 3.24
N LEU A 65 7.64 -2.79 3.89
CA LEU A 65 8.89 -2.47 4.58
C LEU A 65 9.25 -3.50 5.66
N LEU A 66 8.29 -3.97 6.46
CA LEU A 66 8.56 -5.00 7.47
C LEU A 66 8.86 -6.37 6.86
N LEU A 67 8.20 -6.75 5.77
CA LEU A 67 8.47 -8.01 5.07
C LEU A 67 9.88 -8.01 4.46
N GLU A 68 10.26 -6.93 3.78
CA GLU A 68 11.59 -6.74 3.21
C GLU A 68 12.67 -6.74 4.29
N TRP A 69 12.45 -6.00 5.38
CA TRP A 69 13.35 -6.02 6.52
C TRP A 69 13.50 -7.41 7.13
N GLY A 70 12.39 -8.13 7.31
CA GLY A 70 12.38 -9.50 7.82
C GLY A 70 13.20 -10.44 6.94
N GLN A 71 13.00 -10.36 5.62
CA GLN A 71 13.79 -11.10 4.62
C GLN A 71 15.28 -10.76 4.72
N LYS A 72 15.66 -9.48 4.78
CA LYS A 72 17.05 -9.02 4.86
C LYS A 72 17.74 -9.52 6.13
N LYS A 73 17.06 -9.46 7.29
CA LYS A 73 17.59 -9.89 8.59
C LYS A 73 17.42 -11.39 8.84
N LYS A 74 16.84 -12.14 7.89
CA LYS A 74 16.51 -13.58 8.00
C LYS A 74 15.65 -13.91 9.22
N VAL A 75 14.72 -13.01 9.56
CA VAL A 75 13.73 -13.19 10.63
C VAL A 75 12.34 -13.37 10.02
N LYS A 76 11.50 -14.18 10.68
CA LYS A 76 10.19 -14.53 10.15
C LYS A 76 9.16 -13.48 10.58
N ILE A 77 8.66 -12.70 9.63
CA ILE A 77 7.51 -11.81 9.83
C ILE A 77 6.25 -12.51 9.33
N GLN A 78 5.21 -12.59 10.17
CA GLN A 78 3.92 -13.18 9.81
C GLN A 78 2.78 -12.23 10.14
N TYR A 79 1.72 -12.32 9.34
CA TYR A 79 0.49 -11.56 9.52
C TYR A 79 -0.66 -12.54 9.73
N GLU A 80 -1.32 -12.45 10.88
CA GLU A 80 -2.53 -13.20 11.17
C GLU A 80 -3.70 -12.21 11.18
N THR A 81 -4.71 -12.44 10.34
CA THR A 81 -5.87 -11.55 10.27
C THR A 81 -7.15 -12.35 10.47
N ALA A 82 -7.95 -11.94 11.44
CA ALA A 82 -9.27 -12.49 11.73
C ALA A 82 -10.37 -11.48 11.38
N GLU A 83 -11.51 -12.00 10.92
CA GLU A 83 -12.73 -11.23 10.74
C GLU A 83 -13.55 -11.26 12.04
N GLU A 84 -14.02 -10.10 12.49
CA GLU A 84 -14.80 -9.90 13.70
C GLU A 84 -16.13 -9.23 13.34
N LEU A 85 -17.24 -9.82 13.77
CA LEU A 85 -18.55 -9.19 13.68
C LEU A 85 -18.79 -8.34 14.93
N LEU A 86 -18.93 -7.02 14.74
CA LEU A 86 -19.19 -6.08 15.83
C LEU A 86 -20.67 -6.12 16.26
N PRO A 87 -21.00 -5.66 17.49
CA PRO A 87 -22.39 -5.67 18.01
C PRO A 87 -23.40 -4.92 17.14
N ASN A 88 -22.94 -3.93 16.38
CA ASN A 88 -23.74 -3.18 15.41
C ASN A 88 -23.88 -3.89 14.05
N LYS A 89 -23.52 -5.17 13.96
CA LYS A 89 -23.47 -5.99 12.73
C LYS A 89 -22.51 -5.49 11.65
N SER A 90 -21.58 -4.60 11.98
CA SER A 90 -20.50 -4.22 11.06
C SER A 90 -19.33 -5.21 11.14
N ILE A 91 -18.69 -5.46 10.00
CA ILE A 91 -17.52 -6.33 9.92
C ILE A 91 -16.27 -5.49 10.21
N CYS A 92 -15.39 -6.02 11.03
CA CYS A 92 -14.08 -5.46 11.34
C CYS A 92 -13.01 -6.53 11.13
N PHE A 93 -11.82 -6.15 10.72
CA PHE A 93 -10.70 -7.06 10.55
C PHE A 93 -9.65 -6.74 11.60
N ARG A 94 -9.32 -7.73 12.44
CA ARG A 94 -8.23 -7.62 13.42
C ARG A 94 -7.00 -8.34 12.87
N CYS A 95 -5.90 -7.62 12.75
CA CYS A 95 -4.63 -8.15 12.29
C CYS A 95 -3.58 -8.10 13.41
N TRP A 96 -2.81 -9.17 13.55
CA TRP A 96 -1.61 -9.28 14.37
C TRP A 96 -0.38 -9.44 13.48
N VAL A 97 0.71 -8.76 13.85
CA VAL A 97 2.03 -8.94 13.25
C VAL A 97 2.91 -9.70 14.23
N LEU A 98 3.49 -10.79 13.78
CA LEU A 98 4.36 -11.65 14.57
C LEU A 98 5.79 -11.60 14.01
N LEU A 99 6.77 -11.47 14.89
CA LEU A 99 8.19 -11.63 14.61
C LEU A 99 8.68 -12.89 15.31
N ASN A 100 9.09 -13.90 14.56
CA ASN A 100 9.50 -15.20 15.11
C ASN A 100 8.48 -15.74 16.14
N GLU A 101 7.19 -15.68 15.79
CA GLU A 101 6.05 -16.11 16.62
C GLU A 101 5.72 -15.20 17.82
N GLU A 102 6.51 -14.17 18.11
CA GLU A 102 6.17 -13.15 19.11
C GLU A 102 5.30 -12.04 18.50
N LYS A 103 4.17 -11.71 19.16
CA LYS A 103 3.28 -10.62 18.72
C LYS A 103 3.90 -9.25 18.99
N ILE A 104 4.21 -8.51 17.92
CA ILE A 104 4.86 -7.19 17.99
C ILE A 104 3.93 -6.03 17.60
N GLY A 105 2.79 -6.32 16.98
CA GLY A 105 1.81 -5.31 16.60
C GLY A 105 0.42 -5.91 16.42
N CYS A 106 -0.60 -5.10 16.67
CA CYS A 106 -2.00 -5.48 16.45
C CYS A 106 -2.81 -4.25 16.08
N ALA A 107 -3.75 -4.38 15.14
CA ALA A 107 -4.72 -3.33 14.82
C ALA A 107 -6.02 -3.92 14.29
N SER A 108 -7.11 -3.17 14.46
CA SER A 108 -8.41 -3.48 13.88
C SER A 108 -8.88 -2.34 13.00
N GLU A 109 -9.43 -2.65 11.82
CA GLU A 109 -9.93 -1.69 10.83
C GLU A 109 -11.09 -2.28 10.01
N SER A 110 -11.80 -1.41 9.28
CA SER A 110 -12.95 -1.79 8.45
C SER A 110 -12.63 -2.66 7.23
N SER A 111 -11.35 -2.80 6.86
CA SER A 111 -10.93 -3.71 5.79
C SER A 111 -9.63 -4.43 6.15
N LYS A 112 -9.47 -5.64 5.61
CA LYS A 112 -8.26 -6.47 5.79
C LYS A 112 -6.97 -5.71 5.46
N LYS A 113 -6.95 -5.00 4.32
CA LYS A 113 -5.79 -4.20 3.88
C LYS A 113 -5.48 -3.07 4.87
N LYS A 114 -6.50 -2.31 5.33
CA LYS A 114 -6.31 -1.22 6.30
C LYS A 114 -5.82 -1.76 7.64
N ALA A 115 -6.32 -2.93 8.08
CA ALA A 115 -5.93 -3.57 9.32
C ALA A 115 -4.46 -4.01 9.30
N GLU A 116 -4.04 -4.69 8.23
CA GLU A 116 -2.67 -5.15 8.04
C GLU A 116 -1.67 -3.99 7.99
N GLU A 117 -1.98 -2.93 7.23
CA GLU A 117 -1.11 -1.75 7.11
C GLU A 117 -0.99 -1.02 8.46
N LYS A 118 -2.09 -0.87 9.20
CA LYS A 118 -2.08 -0.23 10.53
C LYS A 118 -1.35 -1.08 11.57
N ALA A 119 -1.51 -2.40 11.52
CA ALA A 119 -0.79 -3.32 12.40
C ALA A 119 0.71 -3.31 12.09
N ALA A 120 1.08 -3.29 10.81
CA ALA A 120 2.46 -3.14 10.35
C ALA A 120 3.08 -1.82 10.82
N LYS A 121 2.36 -0.70 10.70
CA LYS A 121 2.82 0.59 11.21
C LYS A 121 3.13 0.53 12.71
N ARG A 122 2.24 -0.07 13.52
CA ARG A 122 2.46 -0.24 14.96
C ARG A 122 3.66 -1.12 15.26
N ALA A 123 3.78 -2.25 14.57
CA ALA A 123 4.91 -3.17 14.67
C ALA A 123 6.24 -2.49 14.32
N PHE A 124 6.27 -1.69 13.26
CA PHE A 124 7.44 -0.91 12.85
C PHE A 124 7.92 0.03 13.98
N TYR A 125 7.04 0.82 14.58
CA TYR A 125 7.44 1.72 15.67
C TYR A 125 7.86 0.96 16.94
N ALA A 126 7.27 -0.22 17.20
CA ALA A 126 7.67 -1.07 18.31
C ALA A 126 9.08 -1.64 18.11
N LEU A 127 9.37 -2.12 16.89
CA LEU A 127 10.67 -2.68 16.53
C LEU A 127 11.75 -1.63 16.34
N ASN A 128 11.43 -0.46 15.78
CA ASN A 128 12.43 0.59 15.54
C ASN A 128 13.06 1.11 16.85
N LYS A 129 12.34 1.01 17.97
CA LYS A 129 12.89 1.30 19.31
C LYS A 129 13.92 0.26 19.79
N ARG A 130 13.89 -0.96 19.23
CA ARG A 130 14.76 -2.08 19.63
C ARG A 130 15.93 -2.28 18.67
N GLU A 131 15.70 -2.16 17.36
CA GLU A 131 16.61 -2.70 16.33
C GLU A 131 16.95 -1.71 15.18
N ASN A 132 16.56 -0.43 15.26
CA ASN A 132 16.77 0.59 14.19
C ASN A 132 16.52 0.05 12.77
N ILE A 133 15.25 -0.11 12.38
CA ILE A 133 14.85 -0.69 11.10
C ILE A 133 15.28 0.17 9.90
N LEU A 134 15.34 1.48 10.08
CA LEU A 134 15.84 2.42 9.07
C LEU A 134 17.36 2.48 9.16
N GLU A 135 18.04 1.57 8.46
CA GLU A 135 19.45 1.78 8.09
C GLU A 135 19.47 2.96 7.10
N LYS A 136 20.02 4.10 7.53
CA LYS A 136 20.43 5.18 6.62
C LYS A 136 21.66 4.77 5.83
#